data_AF-G2R518-F1
#
_entry.id   AF-G2R518-F1
#
_cell.length_a   1.000
_cell.length_b   1.000
_cell.length_c   1.000
_cell.angle_alpha   90.00
_cell.angle_beta   90.00
_cell.angle_gamma   90.00
#
_symmetry.space_group_name_H-M   'P 1'
#
loop_
_entity.id
_entity.type
_entity.pdbx_description
1 polymer ?
#
loop_
_entity_poly.entity_id
_entity_poly.type
_entity_poly.pdbx_seq_one_letter_code
_entity_poly.pdbx_strand_id
1 'polypeptide(L)'
;MPTWAAPPPAASTSLYLALGAASLSATILLLTRSLAPSNTQPPPPYPSPLQTHIPHLSPSELSALPYPPDLLPGHRSVPTAYGTIHVFELGPAAGPKVLLLHGISTPSAALAGLALALARRGCRVMLFDLFGRGFSAAPRDLPHDLRLYTAQALLALASSPLPWTGDDAFHLVGYSLGGGLAVGLARWLPRMVRSVVVIAGGGLVRRAHVGWRSRLLYSGAWEVCGVLERVRRRLVWWRLRPREQQQQQQQQQQDEKEEGITETRMAAEAVRVREKHKGSDASGGGSFDNAVLLASRPEHAVSSVMAWQLRHHEGFIPAFVSSIRHAPIYEQDEDWRALGRLLAERRERLASQDTAEDLPGLRGGKILLVFGASDPVIVKEELIHDATAALGEEGFETVVLDAGHEVVMTKAEEVAAAVASFWRRTEKGAQELGR
;
A
#
# COMPACT_ATOMS: atom_id res chain seq x y z
N MET A 1 60.60 17.38 48.30
CA MET A 1 59.22 17.05 48.69
C MET A 1 58.34 17.23 47.45
N PRO A 2 57.89 16.17 46.77
CA PRO A 2 56.95 16.31 45.67
C PRO A 2 55.53 16.48 46.25
N THR A 3 54.80 17.47 45.74
CA THR A 3 53.40 17.74 46.09
C THR A 3 52.48 16.77 45.37
N TRP A 4 51.65 16.06 46.14
CA TRP A 4 50.65 15.12 45.64
C TRP A 4 49.50 15.89 44.97
N ALA A 5 49.19 15.57 43.71
CA ALA A 5 48.04 16.14 43.02
C ALA A 5 46.73 15.59 43.62
N ALA A 6 45.78 16.48 43.89
CA ALA A 6 44.45 16.12 44.41
C ALA A 6 43.65 15.30 43.37
N PRO A 7 42.85 14.30 43.79
CA PRO A 7 42.02 13.53 42.86
C PRO A 7 40.90 14.39 42.25
N PRO A 8 40.46 14.10 41.01
CA PRO A 8 39.41 14.86 40.33
C PRO A 8 38.04 14.71 41.02
N PRO A 9 37.13 15.70 40.84
CA PRO A 9 35.90 15.80 41.63
C PRO A 9 34.88 14.69 41.32
N ALA A 10 34.22 14.21 42.38
CA ALA A 10 33.21 13.12 42.40
C ALA A 10 31.89 13.39 41.63
N ALA A 11 31.82 14.46 40.85
CA ALA A 11 30.60 14.90 40.16
C ALA A 11 30.21 14.00 38.98
N SER A 12 31.20 13.42 38.28
CA SER A 12 30.94 12.53 37.13
C SER A 12 30.33 11.20 37.56
N THR A 13 30.78 10.63 38.68
CA THR A 13 30.29 9.34 39.20
C THR A 13 28.82 9.40 39.58
N SER A 14 28.35 10.52 40.14
CA SER A 14 26.94 10.72 40.52
C SER A 14 26.02 10.82 39.30
N LEU A 15 26.48 11.43 38.21
CA LEU A 15 25.74 11.49 36.94
C LEU A 15 25.63 10.11 36.28
N TYR A 16 26.71 9.33 36.26
CA TYR A 16 26.69 7.96 35.72
C TYR A 16 25.81 7.02 36.55
N LEU A 17 25.81 7.16 37.88
CA LEU A 17 24.92 6.41 38.77
C LEU A 17 23.45 6.80 38.55
N ALA A 18 23.15 8.09 38.38
CA ALA A 18 21.79 8.56 38.09
C ALA A 18 21.28 8.07 36.73
N LEU A 19 22.12 8.13 35.68
CA LEU A 19 21.81 7.60 34.35
C LEU A 19 21.63 6.07 34.37
N GLY A 20 22.47 5.35 35.12
CA GLY A 20 22.38 3.90 35.31
C GLY A 20 21.10 3.49 36.05
N ALA A 21 20.75 4.19 37.13
CA ALA A 21 19.53 3.94 37.89
C ALA A 21 18.25 4.24 37.07
N ALA A 22 18.25 5.31 36.26
CA ALA A 22 17.15 5.64 35.36
C ALA A 22 16.96 4.57 34.27
N SER A 23 18.06 4.08 33.69
CA SER A 23 18.04 3.00 32.69
C SER A 23 17.54 1.67 33.28
N LEU A 24 18.01 1.30 34.47
CA LEU A 24 17.56 0.10 35.17
C LEU A 24 16.08 0.19 35.56
N SER A 25 15.63 1.34 36.06
CA SER A 25 14.22 1.57 36.41
C SER A 25 13.32 1.50 35.18
N ALA A 26 13.73 2.09 34.06
CA ALA A 26 13.01 1.99 32.80
C ALA A 26 12.94 0.54 32.30
N THR A 27 14.05 -0.21 32.43
CA THR A 27 14.13 -1.62 32.03
C THR A 27 13.22 -2.51 32.89
N ILE A 28 13.22 -2.30 34.21
CA ILE A 28 12.33 -3.02 35.15
C ILE A 28 10.86 -2.67 34.89
N LEU A 29 10.54 -1.41 34.61
CA LEU A 29 9.17 -0.99 34.25
C LEU A 29 8.70 -1.63 32.93
N LEU A 30 9.60 -1.78 31.96
CA LEU A 30 9.34 -2.46 30.69
C LEU A 30 9.15 -3.97 30.87
N LEU A 31 9.98 -4.62 31.68
CA LEU A 31 9.84 -6.04 32.00
C LEU A 31 8.56 -6.33 32.78
N THR A 32 8.21 -5.51 33.77
CA THR A 32 6.98 -5.68 34.57
C THR A 32 5.72 -5.44 33.74
N ARG A 33 5.74 -4.52 32.76
CA ARG A 33 4.65 -4.38 31.78
C ARG A 33 4.56 -5.55 30.80
N SER A 34 5.69 -6.12 30.41
CA SER A 34 5.76 -7.27 29.49
C SER A 34 5.27 -8.58 30.15
N LEU A 35 5.50 -8.73 31.46
CA LEU A 35 5.16 -9.94 32.23
C LEU A 35 3.78 -9.88 32.89
N ALA A 36 3.09 -8.74 32.89
CA ALA A 36 1.74 -8.63 33.41
C ALA A 36 0.76 -9.38 32.50
N PRO A 37 -0.03 -10.34 33.02
CA PRO A 37 -1.04 -11.01 32.22
C PRO A 37 -2.08 -9.97 31.76
N SER A 38 -2.14 -9.73 30.45
CA SER A 38 -3.08 -8.80 29.84
C SER A 38 -4.48 -9.41 29.85
N ASN A 39 -5.23 -9.27 30.95
CA ASN A 39 -6.67 -9.54 30.97
C ASN A 39 -7.48 -8.39 30.34
N THR A 40 -6.88 -7.70 29.36
CA THR A 40 -7.48 -6.53 28.70
C THR A 40 -8.08 -7.00 27.39
N GLN A 41 -9.39 -6.82 27.23
CA GLN A 41 -10.05 -6.89 25.93
C GLN A 41 -9.21 -6.09 24.90
N PRO A 42 -9.03 -6.61 23.68
CA PRO A 42 -8.28 -5.90 22.66
C PRO A 42 -8.90 -4.51 22.45
N PRO A 43 -8.07 -3.46 22.24
CA PRO A 43 -8.58 -2.12 22.02
C PRO A 43 -9.52 -2.13 20.81
N PRO A 44 -10.66 -1.40 20.86
CA PRO A 44 -11.55 -1.31 19.71
C PRO A 44 -10.80 -0.75 18.50
N PRO A 45 -11.15 -1.08 17.26
CA PRO A 45 -10.50 -0.54 16.07
C PRO A 45 -10.60 1.00 16.03
N TYR A 46 -9.72 1.67 15.28
CA TYR A 46 -9.96 3.05 14.87
C TYR A 46 -11.24 3.07 14.02
N PRO A 47 -12.24 3.89 14.38
CA PRO A 47 -13.52 3.89 13.67
C PRO A 47 -13.37 4.43 12.24
N SER A 48 -14.33 4.05 11.40
CA SER A 48 -14.41 4.55 10.03
C SER A 48 -14.79 6.03 10.00
N PRO A 49 -14.23 6.85 9.09
CA PRO A 49 -14.71 8.20 8.84
C PRO A 49 -16.20 8.28 8.46
N LEU A 50 -16.81 7.19 7.96
CA LEU A 50 -18.27 7.11 7.75
C LEU A 50 -19.05 7.25 9.05
N GLN A 51 -18.44 6.91 10.18
CA GLN A 51 -19.04 6.97 11.52
C GLN A 51 -18.63 8.24 12.26
N THR A 52 -17.41 8.74 12.05
CA THR A 52 -16.85 9.84 12.85
C THR A 52 -16.86 11.20 12.16
N HIS A 53 -16.96 11.26 10.83
CA HIS A 53 -16.84 12.51 10.08
C HIS A 53 -18.06 12.78 9.22
N ILE A 54 -18.44 11.82 8.37
CA ILE A 54 -19.55 11.97 7.41
C ILE A 54 -20.88 12.44 8.02
N PRO A 55 -21.34 11.92 9.19
CA PRO A 55 -22.61 12.33 9.78
C PRO A 55 -22.67 13.80 10.22
N HIS A 56 -21.52 14.46 10.31
CA HIS A 56 -21.40 15.85 10.77
C HIS A 56 -21.27 16.86 9.62
N LEU A 57 -21.31 16.41 8.37
CA LEU A 57 -21.17 17.27 7.20
C LEU A 57 -22.52 17.72 6.65
N SER A 58 -22.59 18.97 6.23
CA SER A 58 -23.69 19.50 5.42
C SER A 58 -23.70 18.90 4.01
N PRO A 59 -24.83 18.94 3.28
CA PRO A 59 -24.89 18.45 1.90
C PRO A 59 -23.86 19.09 0.95
N SER A 60 -23.57 20.39 1.12
CA SER A 60 -22.54 21.08 0.35
C SER A 60 -21.14 20.55 0.67
N GLU A 61 -20.83 20.30 1.94
CA GLU A 61 -19.53 19.74 2.34
C GLU A 61 -19.37 18.29 1.87
N LEU A 62 -20.44 17.49 1.89
CA LEU A 62 -20.44 16.13 1.33
C LEU A 62 -20.14 16.16 -0.17
N SER A 63 -20.75 17.06 -0.92
CA SER A 63 -20.52 17.20 -2.37
C SER A 63 -19.09 17.65 -2.71
N ALA A 64 -18.45 18.39 -1.79
CA ALA A 64 -17.08 18.88 -1.93
C ALA A 64 -16.01 17.90 -1.43
N LEU A 65 -16.40 16.70 -0.95
CA LEU A 65 -15.44 15.72 -0.47
C LEU A 65 -14.53 15.25 -1.62
N PRO A 66 -13.19 15.28 -1.45
CA PRO A 66 -12.27 14.76 -2.45
C PRO A 66 -12.41 13.23 -2.61
N TYR A 67 -12.99 12.56 -1.62
CA TYR A 67 -13.37 11.16 -1.71
C TYR A 67 -14.76 10.95 -1.12
N PRO A 68 -15.81 10.94 -1.95
CA PRO A 68 -17.18 10.74 -1.47
C PRO A 68 -17.44 9.25 -1.23
N PRO A 69 -18.23 8.87 -0.20
CA PRO A 69 -18.57 7.47 0.09
C PRO A 69 -19.25 6.72 -1.05
N ASP A 70 -19.93 7.45 -1.94
CA ASP A 70 -20.66 6.93 -3.10
C ASP A 70 -19.88 7.12 -4.41
N LEU A 71 -18.55 7.24 -4.36
CA LEU A 71 -17.68 7.45 -5.53
C LEU A 71 -17.98 6.47 -6.67
N LEU A 72 -18.26 5.21 -6.33
CA LEU A 72 -18.62 4.16 -7.29
C LEU A 72 -19.95 3.50 -6.91
N PRO A 73 -20.70 2.96 -7.89
CA PRO A 73 -21.93 2.21 -7.63
C PRO A 73 -21.69 0.98 -6.74
N GLY A 74 -22.76 0.55 -6.06
CA GLY A 74 -22.75 -0.66 -5.23
C GLY A 74 -21.85 -0.56 -4.00
N HIS A 75 -21.58 0.67 -3.53
CA HIS A 75 -20.85 0.91 -2.30
C HIS A 75 -21.65 0.37 -1.09
N ARG A 76 -20.94 -0.18 -0.11
CA ARG A 76 -21.52 -0.66 1.15
C ARG A 76 -20.52 -0.64 2.29
N SER A 77 -21.05 -0.66 3.51
CA SER A 77 -20.28 -0.82 4.73
C SER A 77 -20.48 -2.24 5.26
N VAL A 78 -19.39 -2.98 5.45
CA VAL A 78 -19.41 -4.37 5.93
C VAL A 78 -18.88 -4.40 7.37
N PRO A 79 -19.73 -4.58 8.39
CA PRO A 79 -19.27 -4.71 9.76
C PRO A 79 -18.54 -6.04 9.97
N THR A 80 -17.39 -6.00 10.64
CA THR A 80 -16.58 -7.19 10.95
C THR A 80 -15.99 -7.08 12.36
N ALA A 81 -15.41 -8.18 12.86
CA ALA A 81 -14.66 -8.17 14.13
C ALA A 81 -13.44 -7.22 14.12
N TYR A 82 -12.95 -6.84 12.93
CA TYR A 82 -11.81 -5.94 12.73
C TYR A 82 -12.24 -4.48 12.53
N GLY A 83 -13.54 -4.20 12.61
CA GLY A 83 -14.15 -2.93 12.23
C GLY A 83 -14.79 -2.97 10.85
N THR A 84 -15.36 -1.85 10.43
CA THR A 84 -16.10 -1.75 9.16
C THR A 84 -15.16 -1.75 7.96
N ILE A 85 -15.50 -2.49 6.90
CA ILE A 85 -14.84 -2.43 5.59
C ILE A 85 -15.74 -1.66 4.62
N HIS A 86 -15.19 -0.68 3.92
CA HIS A 86 -15.89 0.00 2.83
C HIS A 86 -15.61 -0.72 1.50
N VAL A 87 -16.66 -1.21 0.84
CA VAL A 87 -16.59 -2.05 -0.36
C VAL A 87 -17.41 -1.43 -1.48
N PHE A 88 -16.89 -1.47 -2.71
CA PHE A 88 -17.60 -1.17 -3.95
C PHE A 88 -17.76 -2.44 -4.78
N GLU A 89 -18.92 -2.59 -5.42
CA GLU A 89 -19.17 -3.74 -6.29
C GLU A 89 -20.07 -3.35 -7.48
N LEU A 90 -19.49 -3.35 -8.68
CA LEU A 90 -20.08 -2.76 -9.88
C LEU A 90 -19.91 -3.65 -11.12
N GLY A 91 -20.66 -3.35 -12.18
CA GLY A 91 -20.71 -4.13 -13.41
C GLY A 91 -21.76 -5.25 -13.38
N PRO A 92 -21.97 -5.97 -14.50
CA PRO A 92 -23.04 -6.96 -14.64
C PRO A 92 -22.85 -8.15 -13.69
N ALA A 93 -23.92 -8.63 -13.04
CA ALA A 93 -23.86 -9.70 -12.05
C ALA A 93 -23.32 -11.04 -12.60
N ALA A 94 -23.56 -11.32 -13.88
CA ALA A 94 -23.06 -12.51 -14.58
C ALA A 94 -21.67 -12.33 -15.22
N GLY A 95 -21.05 -11.16 -15.06
CA GLY A 95 -19.74 -10.87 -15.63
C GLY A 95 -18.61 -11.66 -14.98
N PRO A 96 -17.46 -11.86 -15.67
CA PRO A 96 -16.25 -12.39 -15.05
C PRO A 96 -15.87 -11.55 -13.83
N LYS A 97 -15.65 -12.22 -12.70
CA LYS A 97 -15.40 -11.55 -11.43
C LYS A 97 -13.95 -11.08 -11.33
N VAL A 98 -13.75 -9.86 -10.86
CA VAL A 98 -12.43 -9.25 -10.72
C VAL A 98 -12.32 -8.58 -9.35
N LEU A 99 -11.34 -9.00 -8.55
CA LEU A 99 -11.00 -8.36 -7.28
C LEU A 99 -9.81 -7.41 -7.50
N LEU A 100 -10.00 -6.14 -7.15
CA LEU A 100 -8.95 -5.12 -7.25
C LEU A 100 -8.41 -4.75 -5.85
N LEU A 101 -7.09 -4.78 -5.69
CA LEU A 101 -6.39 -4.39 -4.46
C LEU A 101 -5.54 -3.14 -4.70
N HIS A 102 -5.79 -2.08 -3.93
CA HIS A 102 -5.11 -0.79 -4.08
C HIS A 102 -3.77 -0.69 -3.33
N GLY A 103 -3.08 0.44 -3.52
CA GLY A 103 -1.76 0.71 -2.95
C GLY A 103 -1.78 1.13 -1.47
N ILE A 104 -0.61 1.47 -0.94
CA ILE A 104 -0.47 1.79 0.49
C ILE A 104 -1.04 3.16 0.88
N SER A 105 -0.83 4.19 0.04
CA SER A 105 -1.11 5.60 0.38
C SER A 105 -2.53 6.04 0.05
N THR A 106 -3.09 5.52 -1.04
CA THR A 106 -4.41 5.88 -1.56
C THR A 106 -5.44 4.82 -1.18
N PRO A 107 -6.73 5.19 -1.05
CA PRO A 107 -7.82 4.22 -0.92
C PRO A 107 -8.19 3.61 -2.28
N SER A 108 -9.24 2.79 -2.31
CA SER A 108 -9.74 2.11 -3.51
C SER A 108 -10.09 3.05 -4.66
N ALA A 109 -10.32 4.34 -4.39
CA ALA A 109 -10.47 5.41 -5.37
C ALA A 109 -9.34 5.46 -6.42
N ALA A 110 -8.12 5.07 -6.05
CA ALA A 110 -6.99 4.97 -6.99
C ALA A 110 -7.24 4.02 -8.17
N LEU A 111 -8.14 3.06 -8.00
CA LEU A 111 -8.50 2.07 -8.99
C LEU A 111 -9.87 2.34 -9.62
N ALA A 112 -10.51 3.48 -9.34
CA ALA A 112 -11.85 3.80 -9.83
C ALA A 112 -11.91 3.81 -11.36
N GLY A 113 -10.96 4.46 -12.02
CA GLY A 113 -10.87 4.47 -13.49
C GLY A 113 -10.75 3.07 -14.09
N LEU A 114 -9.87 2.23 -13.52
CA LEU A 114 -9.68 0.85 -13.95
C LEU A 114 -10.95 0.01 -13.71
N ALA A 115 -11.58 0.15 -12.54
CA ALA A 115 -12.80 -0.57 -12.19
C ALA A 115 -13.94 -0.27 -13.16
N LEU A 116 -14.14 1.00 -13.50
CA LEU A 116 -15.14 1.42 -14.50
C LEU A 116 -14.80 0.92 -15.91
N ALA A 117 -13.52 0.95 -16.29
CA ALA A 117 -13.07 0.45 -17.60
C ALA A 117 -13.29 -1.05 -17.75
N LEU A 118 -13.04 -1.85 -16.69
CA LEU A 118 -13.31 -3.29 -16.67
C LEU A 118 -14.81 -3.59 -16.62
N ALA A 119 -15.59 -2.83 -15.83
CA ALA A 119 -17.04 -2.98 -15.78
C ALA A 119 -17.70 -2.73 -17.14
N ARG A 120 -17.25 -1.70 -17.89
CA ARG A 120 -17.69 -1.44 -19.27
C ARG A 120 -17.32 -2.55 -20.26
N ARG A 121 -16.30 -3.35 -19.93
CA ARG A 121 -15.92 -4.56 -20.69
C ARG A 121 -16.69 -5.81 -20.22
N GLY A 122 -17.74 -5.64 -19.41
CA GLY A 122 -18.61 -6.73 -18.97
C GLY A 122 -18.14 -7.48 -17.73
N CYS A 123 -17.12 -7.00 -17.01
CA CYS A 123 -16.64 -7.64 -15.79
C CYS A 123 -17.48 -7.24 -14.56
N ARG A 124 -17.63 -8.16 -13.60
CA ARG A 124 -18.12 -7.85 -12.25
C ARG A 124 -16.93 -7.50 -11.38
N VAL A 125 -16.80 -6.23 -11.00
CA VAL A 125 -15.61 -5.73 -10.30
C VAL A 125 -15.94 -5.49 -8.83
N MET A 126 -15.09 -5.98 -7.93
CA MET A 126 -15.09 -5.65 -6.52
C MET A 126 -13.77 -4.97 -6.15
N LEU A 127 -13.87 -3.93 -5.34
CA LEU A 127 -12.73 -3.24 -4.73
C LEU A 127 -13.16 -2.75 -3.35
N PHE A 128 -12.21 -2.66 -2.43
CA PHE A 128 -12.49 -2.23 -1.07
C PHE A 128 -11.33 -1.42 -0.53
N ASP A 129 -11.61 -0.54 0.42
CA ASP A 129 -10.56 0.19 1.12
C ASP A 129 -9.83 -0.73 2.08
N LEU A 130 -8.51 -0.89 1.92
CA LEU A 130 -7.65 -1.59 2.86
C LEU A 130 -7.80 -0.97 4.26
N PHE A 131 -7.67 -1.79 5.32
CA PHE A 131 -7.82 -1.30 6.70
C PHE A 131 -6.92 -0.10 6.96
N GLY A 132 -7.50 0.94 7.55
CA GLY A 132 -6.85 2.22 7.79
C GLY A 132 -6.77 3.14 6.57
N ARG A 133 -7.43 2.84 5.45
CA ARG A 133 -7.49 3.72 4.28
C ARG A 133 -8.93 4.07 4.00
N GLY A 134 -9.12 5.24 3.38
CA GLY A 134 -10.40 5.74 2.94
C GLY A 134 -11.44 5.67 4.05
N PHE A 135 -12.48 4.89 3.81
CA PHE A 135 -13.61 4.71 4.70
C PHE A 135 -13.60 3.38 5.47
N SER A 136 -12.56 2.56 5.36
CA SER A 136 -12.42 1.37 6.21
C SER A 136 -11.89 1.73 7.60
N ALA A 137 -12.33 1.01 8.63
CA ALA A 137 -11.76 1.09 9.97
C ALA A 137 -10.30 0.58 10.00
N ALA A 138 -9.61 0.69 11.14
CA ALA A 138 -8.27 0.11 11.31
C ALA A 138 -8.12 -0.66 12.64
N PRO A 139 -7.82 -1.96 12.61
CA PRO A 139 -7.42 -2.71 13.80
C PRO A 139 -6.24 -2.05 14.51
N ARG A 140 -6.24 -2.01 15.85
CA ARG A 140 -5.18 -1.33 16.63
C ARG A 140 -4.12 -2.28 17.16
N ASP A 141 -4.49 -3.53 17.35
CA ASP A 141 -3.74 -4.57 18.04
C ASP A 141 -3.11 -5.60 17.09
N LEU A 142 -3.34 -5.47 15.79
CA LEU A 142 -2.84 -6.39 14.78
C LEU A 142 -1.85 -5.72 13.82
N PRO A 143 -0.77 -6.42 13.42
CA PRO A 143 0.08 -5.96 12.34
C PRO A 143 -0.74 -5.93 11.04
N HIS A 144 -0.55 -4.87 10.26
CA HIS A 144 -1.13 -4.74 8.94
C HIS A 144 -0.27 -5.53 7.93
N ASP A 145 -0.40 -6.85 7.99
CA ASP A 145 0.38 -7.81 7.22
C ASP A 145 -0.47 -8.56 6.17
N LEU A 146 0.16 -9.49 5.43
CA LEU A 146 -0.53 -10.31 4.45
C LEU A 146 -1.72 -11.09 5.03
N ARG A 147 -1.66 -11.54 6.30
CA ARG A 147 -2.73 -12.32 6.93
C ARG A 147 -3.95 -11.43 7.20
N LEU A 148 -3.74 -10.24 7.76
CA LEU A 148 -4.82 -9.29 8.01
C LEU A 148 -5.50 -8.88 6.70
N TYR A 149 -4.72 -8.58 5.66
CA TYR A 149 -5.28 -8.21 4.35
C TYR A 149 -5.94 -9.37 3.61
N THR A 150 -5.47 -10.60 3.80
CA THR A 150 -6.15 -11.79 3.28
C THR A 150 -7.49 -11.98 3.96
N ALA A 151 -7.55 -11.87 5.30
CA ALA A 151 -8.81 -11.89 6.04
C ALA A 151 -9.76 -10.77 5.58
N GLN A 152 -9.24 -9.56 5.38
CA GLN A 152 -10.02 -8.44 4.86
C GLN A 152 -10.63 -8.73 3.49
N ALA A 153 -9.83 -9.26 2.55
CA ALA A 153 -10.30 -9.62 1.22
C ALA A 153 -11.40 -10.68 1.31
N LEU A 154 -11.21 -11.76 2.07
CA LEU A 154 -12.21 -12.81 2.24
C LEU A 154 -13.52 -12.29 2.86
N LEU A 155 -13.44 -11.38 3.84
CA LEU A 155 -14.61 -10.72 4.44
C LEU A 155 -15.34 -9.82 3.43
N ALA A 156 -14.60 -9.09 2.59
CA ALA A 156 -15.19 -8.29 1.51
C ALA A 156 -15.89 -9.18 0.47
N LEU A 157 -15.25 -10.27 0.04
CA LEU A 157 -15.83 -11.25 -0.89
C LEU A 157 -17.11 -11.89 -0.31
N ALA A 158 -17.06 -12.33 0.95
CA ALA A 158 -18.19 -12.94 1.65
C ALA A 158 -19.38 -11.99 1.88
N SER A 159 -19.15 -10.68 1.82
CA SER A 159 -20.22 -9.67 1.95
C SER A 159 -21.07 -9.51 0.68
N SER A 160 -20.65 -10.08 -0.44
CA SER A 160 -21.39 -9.98 -1.69
C SER A 160 -22.60 -10.90 -1.69
N PRO A 161 -23.73 -10.50 -2.30
CA PRO A 161 -24.82 -11.43 -2.57
C PRO A 161 -24.49 -12.44 -3.69
N LEU A 162 -23.38 -12.26 -4.42
CA LEU A 162 -22.92 -13.15 -5.48
C LEU A 162 -21.87 -14.14 -4.94
N PRO A 163 -21.74 -15.34 -5.53
CA PRO A 163 -20.74 -16.31 -5.09
C PRO A 163 -19.33 -15.91 -5.58
N TRP A 164 -18.48 -15.42 -4.68
CA TRP A 164 -17.08 -15.05 -4.97
C TRP A 164 -16.05 -16.13 -4.57
N THR A 165 -16.52 -17.27 -4.05
CA THR A 165 -15.69 -18.39 -3.60
C THR A 165 -15.90 -19.62 -4.48
N GLY A 166 -14.94 -20.54 -4.43
CA GLY A 166 -14.93 -21.76 -5.23
C GLY A 166 -13.74 -21.80 -6.18
N ASP A 167 -13.74 -22.78 -7.07
CA ASP A 167 -12.71 -22.91 -8.09
C ASP A 167 -12.86 -21.85 -9.19
N ASP A 168 -11.73 -21.29 -9.64
CA ASP A 168 -11.70 -20.28 -10.71
C ASP A 168 -12.63 -19.08 -10.49
N ALA A 169 -12.83 -18.70 -9.21
CA ALA A 169 -13.88 -17.79 -8.80
C ALA A 169 -13.71 -16.36 -9.30
N PHE A 170 -12.48 -15.82 -9.32
CA PHE A 170 -12.22 -14.44 -9.75
C PHE A 170 -10.79 -14.22 -10.28
N HIS A 171 -10.63 -13.19 -11.11
CA HIS A 171 -9.33 -12.63 -11.47
C HIS A 171 -8.87 -11.65 -10.39
N LEU A 172 -7.58 -11.69 -10.05
CA LEU A 172 -7.00 -10.85 -9.02
C LEU A 172 -6.07 -9.81 -9.65
N VAL A 173 -6.30 -8.53 -9.37
CA VAL A 173 -5.47 -7.42 -9.86
C VAL A 173 -5.01 -6.59 -8.68
N GLY A 174 -3.69 -6.45 -8.54
CA GLY A 174 -3.06 -5.71 -7.45
C GLY A 174 -2.22 -4.54 -7.95
N TYR A 175 -2.39 -3.37 -7.35
CA TYR A 175 -1.59 -2.18 -7.63
C TYR A 175 -0.66 -1.83 -6.45
N SER A 176 0.63 -1.59 -6.71
CA SER A 176 1.61 -1.22 -5.67
C SER A 176 1.61 -2.24 -4.53
N LEU A 177 1.37 -1.84 -3.26
CA LEU A 177 1.16 -2.79 -2.16
C LEU A 177 0.16 -3.90 -2.50
N GLY A 178 -0.93 -3.56 -3.20
CA GLY A 178 -1.93 -4.52 -3.67
C GLY A 178 -1.35 -5.60 -4.59
N GLY A 179 -0.26 -5.32 -5.31
CA GLY A 179 0.47 -6.29 -6.13
C GLY A 179 1.17 -7.37 -5.30
N GLY A 180 1.84 -6.97 -4.21
CA GLY A 180 2.43 -7.92 -3.27
C GLY A 180 1.37 -8.74 -2.54
N LEU A 181 0.25 -8.11 -2.18
CA LEU A 181 -0.92 -8.81 -1.65
C LEU A 181 -1.50 -9.79 -2.67
N ALA A 182 -1.58 -9.42 -3.94
CA ALA A 182 -2.11 -10.28 -5.00
C ALA A 182 -1.28 -11.55 -5.16
N VAL A 183 0.05 -11.44 -5.14
CA VAL A 183 0.97 -12.60 -5.17
C VAL A 183 0.76 -13.49 -3.95
N GLY A 184 0.70 -12.90 -2.75
CA GLY A 184 0.46 -13.65 -1.52
C GLY A 184 -0.90 -14.37 -1.52
N LEU A 185 -1.98 -13.69 -1.89
CA LEU A 185 -3.32 -14.29 -1.99
C LEU A 185 -3.35 -15.42 -3.03
N ALA A 186 -2.70 -15.24 -4.17
CA ALA A 186 -2.61 -16.28 -5.20
C ALA A 186 -1.83 -17.52 -4.73
N ARG A 187 -0.78 -17.33 -3.92
CA ARG A 187 -0.07 -18.44 -3.26
C ARG A 187 -0.98 -19.21 -2.29
N TRP A 188 -1.75 -18.50 -1.46
CA TRP A 188 -2.56 -19.12 -0.40
C TRP A 188 -3.93 -19.62 -0.86
N LEU A 189 -4.47 -19.07 -1.94
CA LEU A 189 -5.79 -19.38 -2.50
C LEU A 189 -5.69 -19.75 -3.99
N PRO A 190 -4.77 -20.67 -4.38
CA PRO A 190 -4.39 -20.86 -5.77
C PRO A 190 -5.51 -21.43 -6.63
N ARG A 191 -6.45 -22.16 -6.03
CA ARG A 191 -7.63 -22.71 -6.73
C ARG A 191 -8.69 -21.65 -7.02
N MET A 192 -8.82 -20.66 -6.14
CA MET A 192 -9.87 -19.64 -6.21
C MET A 192 -9.48 -18.49 -7.16
N VAL A 193 -8.19 -18.17 -7.22
CA VAL A 193 -7.66 -17.11 -8.08
C VAL A 193 -7.46 -17.64 -9.49
N ARG A 194 -8.29 -17.16 -10.42
CA ARG A 194 -8.25 -17.56 -11.85
C ARG A 194 -7.01 -17.05 -12.57
N SER A 195 -6.60 -15.82 -12.31
CA SER A 195 -5.40 -15.19 -12.87
C SER A 195 -4.89 -14.08 -11.96
N VAL A 196 -3.62 -13.72 -12.09
CA VAL A 196 -3.01 -12.61 -11.34
C VAL A 196 -2.48 -11.55 -12.30
N VAL A 197 -2.78 -10.29 -12.00
CA VAL A 197 -2.20 -9.10 -12.63
C VAL A 197 -1.57 -8.24 -11.55
N VAL A 198 -0.31 -7.85 -11.75
CA VAL A 198 0.45 -6.99 -10.84
C VAL A 198 0.80 -5.70 -11.57
N ILE A 199 0.27 -4.57 -11.11
CA ILE A 199 0.47 -3.25 -11.71
C ILE A 199 1.38 -2.44 -10.78
N ALA A 200 2.56 -2.07 -11.26
CA ALA A 200 3.57 -1.34 -10.48
C ALA A 200 3.70 -1.93 -9.06
N GLY A 201 3.80 -3.25 -8.95
CA GLY A 201 3.57 -3.97 -7.70
C GLY A 201 4.75 -4.02 -6.75
N GLY A 202 4.44 -4.11 -5.45
CA GLY A 202 5.38 -4.44 -4.39
C GLY A 202 5.71 -5.94 -4.32
N GLY A 203 6.50 -6.30 -3.31
CA GLY A 203 6.90 -7.67 -3.01
C GLY A 203 8.38 -7.88 -3.28
N LEU A 204 8.85 -7.56 -4.49
CA LEU A 204 10.27 -7.68 -4.86
C LEU A 204 11.05 -6.36 -4.73
N VAL A 205 10.47 -5.35 -4.06
CA VAL A 205 11.18 -4.07 -3.88
C VAL A 205 12.35 -4.26 -2.94
N ARG A 206 13.55 -3.90 -3.42
CA ARG A 206 14.79 -4.02 -2.64
C ARG A 206 14.83 -3.00 -1.51
N ARG A 207 15.13 -3.42 -0.27
CA ARG A 207 15.28 -2.48 0.86
C ARG A 207 16.39 -1.46 0.65
N ALA A 208 17.34 -1.74 -0.24
CA ALA A 208 18.41 -0.80 -0.62
C ALA A 208 17.88 0.56 -1.07
N HIS A 209 16.70 0.61 -1.73
CA HIS A 209 16.06 1.86 -2.15
C HIS A 209 15.50 2.68 -0.98
N VAL A 210 15.26 2.05 0.16
CA VAL A 210 14.76 2.72 1.36
C VAL A 210 15.90 3.43 2.07
N GLY A 211 15.96 4.76 1.93
CA GLY A 211 16.96 5.59 2.62
C GLY A 211 16.91 5.43 4.14
N TRP A 212 18.06 5.62 4.82
CA TRP A 212 18.21 5.39 6.26
C TRP A 212 17.20 6.19 7.12
N ARG A 213 16.84 7.40 6.70
CA ARG A 213 15.81 8.22 7.37
C ARG A 213 14.44 7.54 7.37
N SER A 214 14.06 6.94 6.25
CA SER A 214 12.83 6.14 6.14
C SER A 214 12.91 4.89 7.01
N ARG A 215 14.06 4.19 7.00
CA ARG A 215 14.26 3.00 7.86
C ARG A 215 14.11 3.35 9.34
N LEU A 216 14.69 4.47 9.78
CA LEU A 216 14.57 4.94 11.16
C LEU A 216 13.14 5.37 11.49
N LEU A 217 12.47 6.13 10.62
CA LEU A 217 11.10 6.61 10.84
C LEU A 217 10.10 5.45 10.98
N TYR A 218 10.32 4.38 10.23
CA TYR A 218 9.47 3.21 10.22
C TYR A 218 10.03 2.05 11.07
N SER A 219 11.01 2.25 11.95
CA SER A 219 11.53 1.19 12.81
C SER A 219 10.76 1.04 14.13
N GLY A 220 10.72 -0.18 14.67
CA GLY A 220 10.11 -0.48 15.98
C GLY A 220 10.71 0.28 17.17
N ALA A 221 11.87 0.94 16.98
CA ALA A 221 12.54 1.70 18.03
C ALA A 221 11.68 2.81 18.65
N TRP A 222 10.70 3.33 17.91
CA TRP A 222 9.81 4.40 18.38
C TRP A 222 8.68 3.92 19.30
N GLU A 223 8.47 2.60 19.41
CA GLU A 223 7.36 2.01 20.18
C GLU A 223 7.67 1.84 21.66
N VAL A 224 8.93 2.09 22.05
CA VAL A 224 9.42 1.99 23.43
C VAL A 224 8.83 3.10 24.34
N CYS A 225 8.29 4.19 23.76
CA CYS A 225 7.68 5.28 24.54
C CYS A 225 6.56 6.01 23.78
N GLY A 226 5.39 6.19 24.41
CA GLY A 226 4.22 6.84 23.80
C GLY A 226 4.41 8.33 23.44
N VAL A 227 5.47 8.98 23.95
CA VAL A 227 5.87 10.34 23.50
C VAL A 227 6.58 10.27 22.15
N LEU A 228 7.46 9.28 21.94
CA LEU A 228 8.14 9.06 20.66
C LEU A 228 7.11 8.68 19.59
N GLU A 229 6.10 7.88 19.93
CA GLU A 229 5.02 7.56 19.01
C GLU A 229 4.28 8.79 18.48
N ARG A 230 3.98 9.77 19.35
CA ARG A 230 3.36 11.04 18.94
C ARG A 230 4.25 11.85 18.00
N VAL A 231 5.56 11.89 18.28
CA VAL A 231 6.54 12.55 17.41
C VAL A 231 6.64 11.84 16.06
N ARG A 232 6.70 10.50 16.05
CA ARG A 232 6.70 9.68 14.82
C ARG A 232 5.49 9.97 13.97
N ARG A 233 4.28 9.94 14.57
CA ARG A 233 3.04 10.24 13.86
C ARG A 233 3.08 11.63 13.23
N ARG A 234 3.57 12.62 13.96
CA ARG A 234 3.75 13.98 13.43
C ARG A 234 4.74 14.02 12.26
N LEU A 235 5.88 13.32 12.36
CA LEU A 235 6.87 13.26 11.27
C LEU A 235 6.34 12.54 10.03
N VAL A 236 5.63 11.41 10.20
CA VAL A 236 4.98 10.69 9.09
C VAL A 236 3.90 11.55 8.46
N TRP A 237 3.09 12.25 9.27
CA TRP A 237 2.08 13.17 8.78
C TRP A 237 2.70 14.30 7.95
N TRP A 238 3.81 14.90 8.40
CA TRP A 238 4.54 15.92 7.62
C TRP A 238 5.07 15.35 6.31
N ARG A 239 5.52 14.10 6.32
CA ARG A 239 6.07 13.43 5.14
C ARG A 239 5.00 13.08 4.09
N LEU A 240 3.81 12.68 4.52
CA LEU A 240 2.71 12.29 3.63
C LEU A 240 1.87 13.48 3.14
N ARG A 241 2.11 14.68 3.68
CA ARG A 241 1.42 15.90 3.21
C ARG A 241 1.81 16.22 1.77
N PRO A 242 0.84 16.44 0.87
CA PRO A 242 1.12 16.79 -0.52
C PRO A 242 1.97 18.06 -0.66
N ARG A 243 2.82 18.10 -1.69
CA ARG A 243 3.82 19.17 -1.88
C ARG A 243 3.23 20.55 -2.16
N GLU A 244 2.03 20.68 -2.74
CA GLU A 244 1.38 21.98 -2.99
C GLU A 244 1.13 22.76 -1.68
N GLN A 245 0.76 22.08 -0.60
CA GLN A 245 0.62 22.72 0.73
C GLN A 245 1.98 23.04 1.38
N GLN A 246 3.04 22.30 1.02
CA GLN A 246 4.40 22.58 1.48
C GLN A 246 5.01 23.79 0.74
N GLN A 247 4.71 23.95 -0.55
CA GLN A 247 5.14 25.08 -1.36
C GLN A 247 4.43 26.36 -0.96
N GLN A 248 3.12 26.35 -0.69
CA GLN A 248 2.39 27.53 -0.21
C GLN A 248 2.90 28.03 1.16
N GLN A 249 3.32 27.13 2.06
CA GLN A 249 3.94 27.52 3.33
C GLN A 249 5.41 27.93 3.20
N GLN A 250 6.17 27.34 2.27
CA GLN A 250 7.53 27.81 1.97
C GLN A 250 7.52 29.18 1.27
N GLN A 251 6.51 29.47 0.46
CA GLN A 251 6.26 30.79 -0.11
C GLN A 251 5.91 31.80 0.99
N GLN A 252 4.98 31.48 1.89
CA GLN A 252 4.66 32.34 3.05
C GLN A 252 5.86 32.56 4.00
N GLN A 253 6.70 31.54 4.23
CA GLN A 253 7.93 31.68 5.03
C GLN A 253 9.08 32.37 4.28
N GLN A 254 9.04 32.42 2.94
CA GLN A 254 9.96 33.20 2.11
C GLN A 254 9.51 34.65 2.04
N ASP A 255 8.22 34.91 1.91
CA ASP A 255 7.63 36.25 1.93
C ASP A 255 7.83 36.92 3.32
N GLU A 256 7.73 36.16 4.43
CA GLU A 256 8.10 36.63 5.78
C GLU A 256 9.62 36.79 6.01
N LYS A 257 10.46 36.18 5.17
CA LYS A 257 11.94 36.31 5.23
C LYS A 257 12.51 37.31 4.24
N GLU A 258 11.80 37.66 3.17
CA GLU A 258 12.22 38.66 2.19
C GLU A 258 11.99 40.11 2.66
N GLU A 259 11.27 40.34 3.77
CA GLU A 259 11.28 41.63 4.49
C GLU A 259 12.49 41.83 5.41
N GLY A 260 13.40 40.84 5.51
CA GLY A 260 14.56 40.90 6.40
C GLY A 260 15.82 40.32 5.78
N ILE A 261 16.67 41.23 5.28
CA ILE A 261 18.10 41.04 4.93
C ILE A 261 18.34 40.81 3.42
N THR A 262 18.50 41.95 2.74
CA THR A 262 19.26 42.12 1.50
C THR A 262 20.74 41.79 1.73
N GLU A 263 21.41 41.34 0.66
CA GLU A 263 22.86 41.08 0.55
C GLU A 263 23.37 39.79 1.23
N THR A 264 23.24 38.66 0.53
CA THR A 264 24.38 37.84 0.03
C THR A 264 23.80 36.61 -0.68
N ARG A 265 23.27 36.82 -1.88
CA ARG A 265 22.55 35.79 -2.65
C ARG A 265 23.27 35.52 -3.97
N MET A 266 24.53 35.07 -3.91
CA MET A 266 25.26 34.58 -5.08
C MET A 266 26.19 33.37 -4.83
N ALA A 267 26.30 32.87 -3.60
CA ALA A 267 27.12 31.68 -3.30
C ALA A 267 26.30 30.40 -3.02
N ALA A 268 25.00 30.52 -2.71
CA ALA A 268 24.16 29.39 -2.29
C ALA A 268 23.47 28.63 -3.45
N GLU A 269 23.49 29.19 -4.68
CA GLU A 269 22.79 28.61 -5.82
C GLU A 269 23.59 27.50 -6.51
N ALA A 270 24.93 27.52 -6.39
CA ALA A 270 25.80 26.50 -6.97
C ALA A 270 25.81 25.15 -6.20
N VAL A 271 25.31 25.11 -4.97
CA VAL A 271 25.25 23.88 -4.14
C VAL A 271 23.89 23.17 -4.23
N ARG A 272 22.83 23.86 -4.64
CA ARG A 272 21.47 23.29 -4.77
C ARG A 272 21.28 22.36 -5.98
N VAL A 273 22.23 22.35 -6.92
CA VAL A 273 22.17 21.50 -8.12
C VAL A 273 22.67 20.07 -7.86
N ARG A 274 23.21 19.74 -6.67
CA ARG A 274 23.82 18.42 -6.40
C ARG A 274 23.07 17.47 -5.45
N GLU A 275 21.83 17.78 -5.07
CA GLU A 275 20.97 16.87 -4.27
C GLU A 275 19.67 16.46 -4.98
N LYS A 276 19.58 16.57 -6.31
CA LYS A 276 18.58 15.81 -7.08
C LYS A 276 19.13 14.41 -7.31
N HIS A 277 18.40 13.40 -6.85
CA HIS A 277 18.66 11.95 -6.95
C HIS A 277 19.47 11.34 -5.79
N LYS A 278 18.81 11.09 -4.65
CA LYS A 278 19.08 9.93 -3.77
C LYS A 278 18.03 9.86 -2.66
N GLY A 279 16.85 9.35 -3.03
CA GLY A 279 15.78 9.07 -2.08
C GLY A 279 14.52 8.70 -2.84
N SER A 280 14.44 7.46 -3.32
CA SER A 280 13.15 6.87 -3.70
C SER A 280 12.30 6.81 -2.42
N ASP A 281 11.43 7.79 -2.24
CA ASP A 281 10.41 7.74 -1.21
C ASP A 281 9.18 7.04 -1.81
N ALA A 282 8.42 6.33 -0.97
CA ALA A 282 7.19 5.66 -1.39
C ALA A 282 6.06 6.63 -1.81
N SER A 283 6.40 7.88 -2.17
CA SER A 283 5.47 8.94 -2.50
C SER A 283 5.14 9.04 -3.99
N GLY A 284 5.76 8.23 -4.86
CA GLY A 284 5.46 8.22 -6.31
C GLY A 284 5.89 9.49 -7.07
N GLY A 285 6.25 10.58 -6.39
CA GLY A 285 6.70 11.84 -6.99
C GLY A 285 5.57 12.82 -7.33
N GLY A 286 5.91 13.96 -7.95
CA GLY A 286 4.94 15.03 -8.23
C GLY A 286 3.86 14.68 -9.26
N SER A 287 4.17 13.80 -10.22
CA SER A 287 3.16 13.26 -11.16
C SER A 287 2.09 12.46 -10.41
N PHE A 288 2.52 11.65 -9.43
CA PHE A 288 1.65 10.85 -8.60
C PHE A 288 0.75 11.72 -7.71
N ASP A 289 1.30 12.74 -7.04
CA ASP A 289 0.50 13.65 -6.19
C ASP A 289 -0.65 14.33 -6.96
N ASN A 290 -0.42 14.68 -8.23
CA ASN A 290 -1.37 15.39 -9.08
C ASN A 290 -2.26 14.47 -9.92
N ALA A 291 -2.09 13.16 -9.82
CA ALA A 291 -2.86 12.21 -10.61
C ALA A 291 -4.35 12.27 -10.25
N VAL A 292 -5.20 12.50 -11.26
CA VAL A 292 -6.66 12.51 -11.13
C VAL A 292 -7.15 11.07 -10.96
N LEU A 293 -7.92 10.81 -9.91
CA LEU A 293 -8.42 9.47 -9.59
C LEU A 293 -9.61 9.05 -10.46
N LEU A 294 -10.40 10.03 -10.89
CA LEU A 294 -11.56 9.84 -11.76
C LEU A 294 -11.67 10.97 -12.77
N ALA A 295 -11.61 10.65 -14.07
CA ALA A 295 -11.61 11.66 -15.14
C ALA A 295 -12.85 12.58 -15.12
N SER A 296 -14.00 12.08 -14.64
CA SER A 296 -15.22 12.88 -14.51
C SER A 296 -15.20 13.87 -13.34
N ARG A 297 -14.19 13.82 -12.47
CA ARG A 297 -14.02 14.70 -11.32
C ARG A 297 -12.55 15.13 -11.17
N PRO A 298 -12.06 16.07 -12.00
CA PRO A 298 -10.66 16.49 -12.02
C PRO A 298 -10.13 17.04 -10.69
N GLU A 299 -11.02 17.56 -9.85
CA GLU A 299 -10.74 18.06 -8.50
C GLU A 299 -10.39 16.94 -7.49
N HIS A 300 -10.60 15.67 -7.86
CA HIS A 300 -10.32 14.49 -7.04
C HIS A 300 -8.95 13.90 -7.39
N ALA A 301 -7.89 14.64 -7.05
CA ALA A 301 -6.50 14.19 -7.19
C ALA A 301 -6.00 13.38 -5.98
N VAL A 302 -4.94 12.58 -6.17
CA VAL A 302 -4.28 11.82 -5.09
C VAL A 302 -3.97 12.69 -3.88
N SER A 303 -3.38 13.87 -4.11
CA SER A 303 -3.02 14.83 -3.07
C SER A 303 -4.20 15.20 -2.18
N SER A 304 -5.34 15.53 -2.79
CA SER A 304 -6.56 15.93 -2.07
C SER A 304 -7.10 14.83 -1.17
N VAL A 305 -7.11 13.58 -1.66
CA VAL A 305 -7.58 12.41 -0.92
C VAL A 305 -6.61 12.04 0.21
N MET A 306 -5.30 12.10 -0.05
CA MET A 306 -4.30 11.87 1.00
C MET A 306 -4.39 12.93 2.10
N ALA A 307 -4.52 14.20 1.74
CA ALA A 307 -4.71 15.28 2.70
C ALA A 307 -5.99 15.09 3.55
N TRP A 308 -7.06 14.60 2.93
CA TRP A 308 -8.31 14.29 3.63
C TRP A 308 -8.13 13.11 4.61
N GLN A 309 -7.54 11.99 4.20
CA GLN A 309 -7.29 10.83 5.08
C GLN A 309 -6.44 11.22 6.30
N LEU A 310 -5.39 12.03 6.08
CA LEU A 310 -4.51 12.52 7.15
C LEU A 310 -5.23 13.37 8.21
N ARG A 311 -6.34 14.01 7.86
CA ARG A 311 -7.12 14.86 8.78
C ARG A 311 -8.27 14.10 9.43
N HIS A 312 -8.94 13.22 8.69
CA HIS A 312 -10.24 12.68 9.09
C HIS A 312 -10.21 11.19 9.43
N HIS A 313 -9.10 10.49 9.19
CA HIS A 313 -8.95 9.09 9.54
C HIS A 313 -7.83 8.85 10.54
N GLU A 314 -8.18 8.71 11.82
CA GLU A 314 -7.22 8.48 12.91
C GLU A 314 -6.37 7.20 12.73
N GLY A 315 -6.92 6.22 12.03
CA GLY A 315 -6.27 4.95 11.74
C GLY A 315 -5.25 5.00 10.59
N PHE A 316 -5.25 6.06 9.78
CA PHE A 316 -4.45 6.12 8.57
C PHE A 316 -2.95 6.03 8.82
N ILE A 317 -2.41 6.88 9.69
CA ILE A 317 -0.96 6.87 9.98
C ILE A 317 -0.52 5.56 10.66
N PRO A 318 -1.20 5.06 11.71
CA PRO A 318 -0.84 3.77 12.32
C PRO A 318 -0.86 2.62 11.32
N ALA A 319 -1.92 2.52 10.51
CA ALA A 319 -2.06 1.47 9.51
C ALA A 319 -1.00 1.57 8.40
N PHE A 320 -0.69 2.80 7.95
CA PHE A 320 0.36 3.06 6.97
C PHE A 320 1.74 2.62 7.49
N VAL A 321 2.11 3.03 8.71
CA VAL A 321 3.38 2.65 9.34
C VAL A 321 3.46 1.14 9.54
N SER A 322 2.38 0.53 10.00
CA SER A 322 2.30 -0.93 10.18
C SER A 322 2.46 -1.66 8.84
N SER A 323 1.81 -1.16 7.77
CA SER A 323 1.92 -1.75 6.43
C SER A 323 3.33 -1.66 5.86
N ILE A 324 4.03 -0.53 6.03
CA ILE A 324 5.44 -0.39 5.60
C ILE A 324 6.34 -1.47 6.24
N ARG A 325 6.02 -1.87 7.46
CA ARG A 325 6.83 -2.84 8.23
C ARG A 325 6.50 -4.28 7.94
N HIS A 326 5.22 -4.58 7.82
CA HIS A 326 4.72 -5.96 7.91
C HIS A 326 4.00 -6.43 6.64
N ALA A 327 3.57 -5.53 5.77
CA ALA A 327 2.91 -5.91 4.53
C ALA A 327 3.95 -6.34 3.47
N PRO A 328 3.54 -7.12 2.44
CA PRO A 328 4.44 -7.69 1.45
C PRO A 328 4.91 -6.66 0.42
N ILE A 329 5.69 -5.67 0.86
CA ILE A 329 6.24 -4.60 0.01
C ILE A 329 7.68 -4.93 -0.40
N TYR A 330 8.48 -5.44 0.52
CA TYR A 330 9.91 -5.64 0.34
C TYR A 330 10.31 -7.10 0.48
N GLU A 331 11.20 -7.58 -0.38
CA GLU A 331 11.93 -8.86 -0.25
C GLU A 331 11.03 -10.07 0.08
N GLN A 332 9.96 -10.25 -0.69
CA GLN A 332 8.99 -11.36 -0.57
C GLN A 332 9.32 -12.53 -1.50
N ASP A 333 10.61 -12.83 -1.67
CA ASP A 333 11.10 -13.85 -2.59
C ASP A 333 10.43 -15.21 -2.41
N GLU A 334 10.12 -15.60 -1.17
CA GLU A 334 9.50 -16.89 -0.87
C GLU A 334 8.09 -17.00 -1.47
N ASP A 335 7.27 -15.94 -1.34
CA ASP A 335 5.92 -15.90 -1.90
C ASP A 335 5.95 -15.96 -3.42
N TRP A 336 6.88 -15.22 -4.04
CA TRP A 336 7.06 -15.20 -5.49
C TRP A 336 7.56 -16.56 -6.01
N ARG A 337 8.57 -17.19 -5.37
CA ARG A 337 9.04 -18.52 -5.76
C ARG A 337 7.98 -19.59 -5.56
N ALA A 338 7.17 -19.49 -4.50
CA ALA A 338 6.05 -20.41 -4.26
C ALA A 338 4.99 -20.29 -5.36
N LEU A 339 4.62 -19.06 -5.73
CA LEU A 339 3.75 -18.83 -6.87
C LEU A 339 4.37 -19.35 -8.18
N GLY A 340 5.66 -19.12 -8.39
CA GLY A 340 6.40 -19.63 -9.57
C GLY A 340 6.31 -21.14 -9.73
N ARG A 341 6.44 -21.91 -8.64
CA ARG A 341 6.26 -23.37 -8.66
C ARG A 341 4.84 -23.77 -9.04
N LEU A 342 3.83 -23.11 -8.49
CA LEU A 342 2.43 -23.38 -8.82
C LEU A 342 2.15 -23.12 -10.31
N LEU A 343 2.68 -22.01 -10.84
CA LEU A 343 2.54 -21.65 -12.25
C LEU A 343 3.27 -22.64 -13.17
N ALA A 344 4.47 -23.07 -12.79
CA ALA A 344 5.23 -24.08 -13.53
C ALA A 344 4.48 -25.41 -13.59
N GLU A 345 3.95 -25.88 -12.46
CA GLU A 345 3.10 -27.07 -12.41
C GLU A 345 1.89 -26.95 -13.35
N ARG A 346 1.25 -25.77 -13.40
CA ARG A 346 0.13 -25.54 -14.34
C ARG A 346 0.57 -25.67 -15.80
N ARG A 347 1.73 -25.10 -16.16
CA ARG A 347 2.25 -25.22 -17.53
C ARG A 347 2.59 -26.66 -17.90
N GLU A 348 3.22 -27.40 -16.99
CA GLU A 348 3.57 -28.81 -17.20
C GLU A 348 2.33 -29.68 -17.43
N ARG A 349 1.28 -29.50 -16.59
CA ARG A 349 0.02 -30.25 -16.74
C ARG A 349 -0.75 -29.88 -18.00
N LEU A 350 -0.74 -28.60 -18.39
CA LEU A 350 -1.35 -28.16 -19.65
C LEU A 350 -0.64 -28.77 -20.87
N ALA A 351 0.68 -28.99 -20.79
CA ALA A 351 1.45 -29.61 -21.87
C ALA A 351 1.26 -31.13 -21.95
N SER A 352 0.92 -31.81 -20.85
CA SER A 352 0.85 -33.27 -20.80
C SER A 352 -0.49 -33.88 -21.23
N GLN A 353 -1.49 -33.09 -21.64
CA GLN A 353 -2.85 -33.52 -22.02
C GLN A 353 -3.54 -34.46 -21.00
N ASP A 354 -3.08 -34.47 -19.74
CA ASP A 354 -3.60 -35.32 -18.68
C ASP A 354 -4.92 -34.75 -18.17
N THR A 355 -6.01 -35.14 -18.82
CA THR A 355 -7.36 -34.53 -18.72
C THR A 355 -8.19 -35.06 -17.53
N ALA A 356 -7.58 -35.76 -16.57
CA ALA A 356 -8.34 -36.37 -15.48
C ALA A 356 -8.80 -35.38 -14.38
N GLU A 357 -8.13 -34.25 -14.16
CA GLU A 357 -8.60 -33.21 -13.24
C GLU A 357 -8.18 -31.82 -13.74
N ASP A 358 -9.14 -31.07 -14.28
CA ASP A 358 -9.02 -29.70 -14.73
C ASP A 358 -8.58 -28.81 -13.54
N LEU A 359 -7.27 -28.63 -13.35
CA LEU A 359 -6.70 -27.98 -12.16
C LEU A 359 -7.22 -26.54 -12.06
N PRO A 360 -8.05 -26.23 -11.04
CA PRO A 360 -8.65 -24.93 -10.94
C PRO A 360 -7.61 -23.89 -10.51
N GLY A 361 -7.85 -22.67 -10.98
CA GLY A 361 -7.08 -21.48 -10.67
C GLY A 361 -5.74 -21.40 -11.40
N LEU A 362 -5.25 -20.18 -11.54
CA LEU A 362 -4.02 -19.83 -12.26
C LEU A 362 -3.98 -20.40 -13.69
N ARG A 363 -5.12 -20.39 -14.38
CA ARG A 363 -5.40 -21.09 -15.65
C ARG A 363 -4.38 -20.87 -16.77
N GLY A 364 -3.72 -19.72 -16.80
CA GLY A 364 -2.71 -19.39 -17.81
C GLY A 364 -1.30 -19.93 -17.51
N GLY A 365 -1.05 -20.48 -16.33
CA GLY A 365 0.29 -20.86 -15.87
C GLY A 365 1.29 -19.70 -15.89
N LYS A 366 0.81 -18.46 -15.89
CA LYS A 366 1.61 -17.23 -15.91
C LYS A 366 0.82 -16.05 -15.32
N ILE A 367 1.51 -14.96 -15.01
CA ILE A 367 0.90 -13.70 -14.53
C ILE A 367 1.18 -12.54 -15.48
N LEU A 368 0.45 -11.44 -15.35
CA LEU A 368 0.74 -10.21 -16.09
C LEU A 368 1.41 -9.19 -15.17
N LEU A 369 2.56 -8.66 -15.58
CA LEU A 369 3.23 -7.53 -14.93
C LEU A 369 3.04 -6.26 -15.77
N VAL A 370 2.49 -5.21 -15.18
CA VAL A 370 2.28 -3.92 -15.84
C VAL A 370 3.14 -2.86 -15.16
N PHE A 371 3.91 -2.11 -15.93
CA PHE A 371 4.86 -1.11 -15.44
C PHE A 371 4.61 0.27 -16.03
N GLY A 372 4.88 1.30 -15.24
CA GLY A 372 5.15 2.65 -15.75
C GLY A 372 6.60 2.75 -16.21
N ALA A 373 6.84 3.26 -17.43
CA ALA A 373 8.18 3.42 -17.99
C ALA A 373 9.07 4.34 -17.16
N SER A 374 8.49 5.31 -16.45
CA SER A 374 9.20 6.31 -15.65
C SER A 374 8.91 6.21 -14.15
N ASP A 375 8.47 5.03 -13.67
CA ASP A 375 8.14 4.79 -12.26
C ASP A 375 9.39 4.92 -11.35
N PRO A 376 9.42 5.88 -10.41
CA PRO A 376 10.56 6.10 -9.51
C PRO A 376 10.56 5.18 -8.28
N VAL A 377 9.47 4.44 -8.05
CA VAL A 377 9.29 3.54 -6.91
C VAL A 377 9.56 2.10 -7.33
N ILE A 378 9.01 1.69 -8.47
CA ILE A 378 9.15 0.33 -9.00
C ILE A 378 10.05 0.36 -10.23
N VAL A 379 11.32 0.00 -10.01
CA VAL A 379 12.30 -0.08 -11.08
C VAL A 379 12.06 -1.34 -11.91
N LYS A 380 11.49 -1.17 -13.10
CA LYS A 380 11.09 -2.26 -14.01
C LYS A 380 12.21 -3.28 -14.22
N GLU A 381 13.42 -2.83 -14.52
CA GLU A 381 14.56 -3.70 -14.84
C GLU A 381 14.91 -4.61 -13.67
N GLU A 382 14.87 -4.09 -12.44
CA GLU A 382 15.12 -4.90 -11.24
C GLU A 382 13.99 -5.88 -10.98
N LEU A 383 12.73 -5.42 -11.08
CA LEU A 383 11.59 -6.27 -10.83
C LEU A 383 11.50 -7.40 -11.86
N ILE A 384 11.78 -7.14 -13.15
CA ILE A 384 11.84 -8.18 -14.19
C ILE A 384 12.96 -9.18 -13.85
N HIS A 385 14.14 -8.72 -13.45
CA HIS A 385 15.24 -9.62 -13.07
C HIS A 385 14.83 -10.53 -11.90
N ASP A 386 14.29 -9.95 -10.83
CA ASP A 386 13.89 -10.67 -9.63
C ASP A 386 12.67 -11.59 -9.91
N ALA A 387 11.74 -11.18 -10.78
CA ALA A 387 10.60 -11.98 -11.22
C ALA A 387 11.03 -13.15 -12.12
N THR A 388 11.98 -12.96 -13.02
CA THR A 388 12.56 -14.06 -13.82
C THR A 388 13.19 -15.10 -12.92
N ALA A 389 13.95 -14.68 -11.89
CA ALA A 389 14.55 -15.59 -10.93
C ALA A 389 13.51 -16.37 -10.10
N ALA A 390 12.32 -15.79 -9.86
CA ALA A 390 11.29 -16.39 -9.02
C ALA A 390 10.25 -17.23 -9.79
N LEU A 391 9.85 -16.78 -10.99
CA LEU A 391 8.74 -17.34 -11.78
C LEU A 391 9.21 -18.13 -13.02
N GLY A 392 10.45 -17.92 -13.45
CA GLY A 392 10.96 -18.34 -14.76
C GLY A 392 10.48 -17.43 -15.90
N GLU A 393 11.15 -17.50 -17.05
CA GLU A 393 10.86 -16.65 -18.23
C GLU A 393 9.43 -16.84 -18.75
N GLU A 394 8.92 -18.08 -18.73
CA GLU A 394 7.56 -18.43 -19.13
C GLU A 394 6.50 -18.11 -18.06
N GLY A 395 6.92 -17.68 -16.86
CA GLY A 395 6.06 -17.46 -15.71
C GLY A 395 5.29 -16.14 -15.72
N PHE A 396 5.61 -15.22 -16.63
CA PHE A 396 4.94 -13.93 -16.70
C PHE A 396 4.99 -13.29 -18.10
N GLU A 397 4.04 -12.40 -18.37
CA GLU A 397 4.08 -11.46 -19.50
C GLU A 397 4.27 -10.04 -18.96
N THR A 398 4.91 -9.16 -19.74
CA THR A 398 5.12 -7.76 -19.34
C THR A 398 4.41 -6.80 -20.27
N VAL A 399 3.91 -5.71 -19.71
CA VAL A 399 3.40 -4.54 -20.44
C VAL A 399 4.00 -3.30 -19.81
N VAL A 400 4.52 -2.41 -20.64
CA VAL A 400 5.13 -1.14 -20.20
C VAL A 400 4.35 -0.01 -20.84
N LEU A 401 3.88 0.93 -20.03
CA LEU A 401 3.12 2.10 -20.47
C LEU A 401 3.92 3.36 -20.16
N ASP A 402 3.78 4.38 -21.00
CA ASP A 402 4.41 5.69 -20.80
C ASP A 402 3.70 6.48 -19.68
N ALA A 403 4.08 6.17 -18.44
CA ALA A 403 3.56 6.75 -17.19
C ALA A 403 4.54 6.49 -16.03
N GLY A 404 4.36 7.21 -14.92
CA GLY A 404 5.05 6.94 -13.66
C GLY A 404 4.33 5.89 -12.79
N HIS A 405 4.48 6.02 -11.46
CA HIS A 405 3.83 5.12 -10.51
C HIS A 405 2.29 5.21 -10.56
N GLU A 406 1.77 6.33 -11.05
CA GLU A 406 0.35 6.63 -11.26
C GLU A 406 -0.27 5.96 -12.48
N VAL A 407 0.43 5.02 -13.14
CA VAL A 407 -0.01 4.35 -14.38
C VAL A 407 -1.46 3.84 -14.33
N VAL A 408 -1.92 3.33 -13.17
CA VAL A 408 -3.29 2.80 -13.05
C VAL A 408 -4.37 3.90 -13.07
N MET A 409 -3.99 5.14 -12.74
CA MET A 409 -4.86 6.31 -12.68
C MET A 409 -4.88 7.01 -14.04
N THR A 410 -3.70 7.28 -14.61
CA THR A 410 -3.56 8.06 -15.85
C THR A 410 -3.77 7.21 -17.11
N LYS A 411 -3.49 5.91 -17.04
CA LYS A 411 -3.57 4.96 -18.16
C LYS A 411 -4.61 3.86 -17.95
N ALA A 412 -5.65 4.13 -17.17
CA ALA A 412 -6.67 3.15 -16.77
C ALA A 412 -7.27 2.34 -17.94
N GLU A 413 -7.56 2.98 -19.07
CA GLU A 413 -8.09 2.30 -20.27
C GLU A 413 -7.09 1.40 -20.96
N GLU A 414 -5.84 1.86 -21.09
CA GLU A 414 -4.74 1.09 -21.69
C GLU A 414 -4.43 -0.13 -20.81
N VAL A 415 -4.40 0.05 -19.49
CA VAL A 415 -4.28 -1.03 -18.50
C VAL A 415 -5.44 -2.02 -18.63
N ALA A 416 -6.70 -1.55 -18.67
CA ALA A 416 -7.86 -2.41 -18.81
C ALA A 416 -7.83 -3.21 -20.14
N ALA A 417 -7.35 -2.59 -21.23
CA ALA A 417 -7.18 -3.25 -22.51
C ALA A 417 -6.09 -4.33 -22.46
N ALA A 418 -4.94 -4.05 -21.83
CA ALA A 418 -3.86 -5.01 -21.63
C ALA A 418 -4.32 -6.21 -20.80
N VAL A 419 -5.02 -5.96 -19.69
CA VAL A 419 -5.59 -6.99 -18.81
C VAL A 419 -6.59 -7.87 -19.55
N ALA A 420 -7.55 -7.27 -20.27
CA ALA A 420 -8.52 -8.06 -21.04
C ALA A 420 -7.86 -8.86 -22.18
N SER A 421 -6.80 -8.31 -22.79
CA SER A 421 -6.02 -9.00 -23.81
C SER A 421 -5.29 -10.21 -23.26
N PHE A 422 -4.69 -10.07 -22.07
CA PHE A 422 -4.05 -11.16 -21.33
C PHE A 422 -5.05 -12.27 -21.00
N TRP A 423 -6.22 -11.94 -20.42
CA TRP A 423 -7.23 -12.94 -20.09
C TRP A 423 -7.71 -13.74 -21.30
N ARG A 424 -7.98 -13.07 -22.43
CA ARG A 424 -8.35 -13.76 -23.68
C ARG A 424 -7.28 -14.74 -24.15
N ARG A 425 -5.99 -14.39 -24.03
CA ARG A 425 -4.90 -15.30 -24.41
C ARG A 425 -4.79 -16.48 -23.46
N THR A 426 -4.90 -16.25 -22.15
CA THR A 426 -4.84 -17.33 -21.16
C THR A 426 -6.02 -18.29 -21.26
N GLU A 427 -7.22 -17.77 -21.55
CA GLU A 427 -8.42 -18.60 -21.75
C GLU A 427 -8.37 -19.40 -23.05
N LYS A 428 -7.92 -18.79 -24.15
CA LYS A 428 -7.70 -19.50 -25.42
C LYS A 428 -6.61 -20.55 -25.31
N GLY A 429 -5.46 -20.23 -24.70
CA GLY A 429 -4.38 -21.19 -24.51
C GLY A 429 -4.82 -22.40 -23.68
N ALA A 430 -5.62 -22.18 -22.63
CA ALA A 430 -6.20 -23.28 -21.86
C ALA A 430 -7.19 -24.15 -22.69
N GLN A 431 -7.94 -23.54 -23.61
CA GLN A 431 -8.90 -24.26 -24.48
C GLN A 431 -8.24 -24.99 -25.66
N GLU A 432 -7.16 -24.43 -26.23
CA GLU A 432 -6.43 -24.99 -27.36
C GLU A 432 -5.48 -26.13 -26.94
N LEU A 433 -4.92 -26.07 -25.73
CA LEU A 433 -4.06 -27.13 -25.16
C LEU A 433 -4.87 -28.27 -24.49
N GLY A 434 -6.14 -28.03 -24.19
CA GLY A 434 -7.08 -29.03 -23.66
C GLY A 434 -7.84 -29.82 -24.75
N ARG A 435 -7.50 -29.63 -26.03
CA ARG A 435 -7.94 -30.44 -27.18
C ARG A 435 -6.75 -31.22 -27.72
#